data_AF-A0A1Y3BXG7-F1
#
_entry.id   AF-A0A1Y3BXG7-F1
#
_cell.length_a   1.000
_cell.length_b   1.000
_cell.length_c   1.000
_cell.angle_alpha   90.00
_cell.angle_beta   90.00
_cell.angle_gamma   90.00
#
_symmetry.space_group_name_H-M   'P 1'
#
loop_
_entity.id
_entity.type
_entity.pdbx_description
1 polymer ?
#
loop_
_entity_poly.entity_id
_entity_poly.type
_entity_poly.pdbx_seq_one_letter_code
_entity_poly.pdbx_strand_id
1 'polypeptide(L)'
;MLTVNKTVENFLEVFIPMFLIYRNDPKKLFQSNKSPSSSSWQQQISDEKNLYIYEHTYYDCLELFIQYGYAFLFVSIWPWAPLVAAINSIMEVRMDAAKLVYCKRRPFQKSRKSINNAWIKSFEVLSIIIVISNFLTLELVSDRVQSLSFYFNLPTFKLIVYVEHIFLTIVLIFWYVVPDIPRDIHHRLNRRKYLQFTTINQDDKKFN
;
A
#
# COMPACT_ATOMS: atom_id res chain seq x y z
N MET A 1 11.33 10.51 12.10
CA MET A 1 10.99 10.48 13.55
C MET A 1 9.51 10.15 13.79
N LEU A 2 8.57 10.72 13.02
CA LEU A 2 7.14 10.37 13.08
C LEU A 2 6.80 8.94 12.60
N THR A 3 7.46 8.41 11.58
CA THR A 3 7.24 7.02 11.13
C THR A 3 7.65 6.02 12.20
N VAL A 4 8.86 6.13 12.76
CA VAL A 4 9.29 5.26 13.87
C VAL A 4 8.34 5.36 15.07
N ASN A 5 7.99 6.57 15.51
CA ASN A 5 7.08 6.74 16.65
C ASN A 5 5.69 6.18 16.35
N LYS A 6 5.11 6.45 15.17
CA LYS A 6 3.81 5.90 14.77
C LYS A 6 3.84 4.38 14.66
N THR A 7 4.96 3.81 14.25
CA THR A 7 5.10 2.35 14.10
C THR A 7 5.36 1.67 15.41
N VAL A 8 6.07 2.33 16.33
CA VAL A 8 6.24 1.88 17.72
C VAL A 8 4.92 2.03 18.48
N GLU A 9 4.15 3.08 18.24
CA GLU A 9 2.82 3.30 18.83
C GLU A 9 1.80 2.30 18.27
N ASN A 10 1.70 2.12 16.95
CA ASN A 10 0.88 1.07 16.32
C ASN A 10 1.32 -0.32 16.78
N PHE A 11 2.63 -0.57 16.90
CA PHE A 11 3.17 -1.83 17.42
C PHE A 11 2.74 -2.03 18.86
N LEU A 12 2.91 -1.06 19.76
CA LEU A 12 2.47 -1.21 21.15
C LEU A 12 0.94 -1.33 21.24
N GLU A 13 0.19 -0.56 20.46
CA GLU A 13 -1.28 -0.54 20.47
C GLU A 13 -1.90 -1.83 19.92
N VAL A 14 -1.22 -2.57 19.03
CA VAL A 14 -1.70 -3.87 18.51
C VAL A 14 -1.05 -5.03 19.25
N PHE A 15 0.25 -4.97 19.52
CA PHE A 15 1.01 -6.03 20.17
C PHE A 15 0.66 -6.16 21.65
N ILE A 16 0.32 -5.08 22.37
CA ILE A 16 -0.17 -5.17 23.76
C ILE A 16 -1.49 -5.92 23.82
N PRO A 17 -2.58 -5.53 23.11
CA PRO A 17 -3.81 -6.30 23.15
C PRO A 17 -3.63 -7.68 22.53
N MET A 18 -2.83 -7.87 21.48
CA MET A 18 -2.56 -9.21 20.91
C MET A 18 -1.79 -10.10 21.89
N PHE A 19 -0.79 -9.58 22.60
CA PHE A 19 -0.06 -10.29 23.65
C PHE A 19 -0.96 -10.55 24.86
N LEU A 20 -1.82 -9.62 25.24
CA LEU A 20 -2.82 -9.81 26.29
C LEU A 20 -3.88 -10.86 25.90
N ILE A 21 -4.32 -10.89 24.64
CA ILE A 21 -5.25 -11.87 24.05
C ILE A 21 -4.58 -13.24 23.82
N TYR A 22 -3.27 -13.26 23.56
CA TYR A 22 -2.48 -14.48 23.43
C TYR A 22 -2.13 -15.09 24.80
N ARG A 23 -1.90 -14.23 25.81
CA ARG A 23 -1.56 -14.64 27.19
C ARG A 23 -2.79 -14.99 28.02
N ASN A 24 -3.90 -14.27 27.84
CA ASN A 24 -5.20 -14.62 28.40
C ASN A 24 -6.06 -15.15 27.27
N ASP A 25 -6.45 -16.44 27.31
CA ASP A 25 -7.42 -17.05 26.39
C ASP A 25 -8.40 -16.00 25.82
N PRO A 26 -8.43 -15.76 24.49
CA PRO A 26 -9.26 -14.70 23.88
C PRO A 26 -10.72 -14.80 24.31
N LYS A 27 -11.15 -16.05 24.55
CA LYS A 27 -12.48 -16.43 25.00
C LYS A 27 -12.83 -15.93 26.40
N LYS A 28 -11.85 -15.65 27.28
CA LYS A 28 -12.08 -15.22 28.67
C LYS A 28 -12.33 -13.72 28.81
N LEU A 29 -11.84 -12.88 27.88
CA LEU A 29 -12.07 -11.42 27.91
C LEU A 29 -13.49 -11.03 27.48
N PHE A 30 -14.12 -11.81 26.59
CA PHE A 30 -15.51 -11.60 26.16
C PHE A 30 -16.53 -12.39 26.99
N GLN A 31 -16.08 -13.22 27.93
CA GLN A 31 -16.94 -13.96 28.86
C GLN A 31 -17.35 -13.10 30.05
N SER A 32 -18.17 -12.07 29.81
CA SER A 32 -18.96 -11.46 30.88
C SER A 32 -20.27 -12.26 31.02
N ASN A 33 -20.38 -13.02 32.11
CA ASN A 33 -21.55 -13.80 32.56
C ASN A 33 -22.06 -14.88 31.59
N LYS A 34 -21.51 -16.10 31.70
CA LYS A 34 -22.03 -17.29 31.00
C LYS A 34 -23.32 -17.79 31.65
N SER A 35 -24.39 -17.89 30.87
CA SER A 35 -25.41 -18.90 31.09
C SER A 35 -24.88 -20.25 30.57
N PRO A 36 -24.89 -21.34 31.35
CA PRO A 36 -24.29 -22.62 30.97
C PRO A 36 -25.01 -23.36 29.82
N SER A 37 -26.09 -22.80 29.25
CA SER A 37 -26.95 -23.48 28.27
C SER A 37 -26.90 -22.92 26.84
N SER A 38 -26.08 -21.92 26.53
CA SER A 38 -26.04 -21.36 25.17
C SER A 38 -25.20 -22.20 24.22
N SER A 39 -25.70 -22.38 22.99
CA SER A 39 -25.00 -23.09 21.92
C SER A 39 -23.80 -22.30 21.40
N SER A 40 -22.76 -23.02 20.92
CA SER A 40 -21.46 -22.44 20.53
C SER A 40 -21.55 -21.29 19.53
N TRP A 41 -22.50 -21.34 18.59
CA TRP A 41 -22.70 -20.29 17.59
C TRP A 41 -23.31 -19.01 18.16
N GLN A 42 -24.17 -19.10 19.19
CA GLN A 42 -24.76 -17.94 19.85
C GLN A 42 -23.70 -17.12 20.57
N GLN A 43 -22.74 -17.81 21.19
CA GLN A 43 -21.60 -17.18 21.84
C GLN A 43 -20.74 -16.42 20.82
N GLN A 44 -20.42 -17.05 19.69
CA GLN A 44 -19.66 -16.40 18.61
C GLN A 44 -20.33 -15.10 18.12
N ILE A 45 -21.65 -15.12 17.91
CA ILE A 45 -22.39 -13.92 17.47
C ILE A 45 -22.29 -12.80 18.51
N SER A 46 -22.40 -13.13 19.80
CA SER A 46 -22.29 -12.14 20.88
C SER A 46 -20.88 -11.53 20.94
N ASP A 47 -19.85 -12.36 20.76
CA ASP A 47 -18.46 -11.92 20.76
C ASP A 47 -18.18 -11.02 19.53
N GLU A 48 -18.60 -11.44 18.34
CA GLU A 48 -18.44 -10.67 17.10
C GLU A 48 -19.22 -9.34 17.15
N LYS A 49 -20.38 -9.30 17.81
CA LYS A 49 -21.16 -8.06 18.00
C LYS A 49 -20.40 -6.99 18.78
N ASN A 50 -19.37 -7.34 19.56
CA ASN A 50 -18.59 -6.36 20.32
C ASN A 50 -17.34 -5.85 19.58
N LEU A 51 -16.94 -6.49 18.48
CA LEU A 51 -15.79 -6.07 17.67
C LEU A 51 -16.08 -4.80 16.86
N TYR A 52 -15.04 -4.11 16.40
CA TYR A 52 -15.19 -2.91 15.56
C TYR A 52 -15.57 -3.26 14.12
N ILE A 53 -16.32 -2.39 13.46
CA ILE A 53 -16.67 -2.52 12.04
C ILE A 53 -15.48 -2.04 11.19
N TYR A 54 -15.18 -2.75 10.11
CA TYR A 54 -14.21 -2.31 9.10
C TYR A 54 -14.96 -1.67 7.93
N GLU A 55 -14.95 -0.34 7.87
CA GLU A 55 -15.75 0.41 6.89
C GLU A 55 -15.04 0.56 5.54
N HIS A 56 -13.79 1.02 5.55
CA HIS A 56 -13.05 1.44 4.36
C HIS A 56 -11.53 1.24 4.49
N THR A 57 -10.90 0.78 3.40
CA THR A 57 -9.43 0.65 3.22
C THR A 57 -8.72 1.99 2.99
N TYR A 58 -9.45 3.11 3.02
CA TYR A 58 -8.91 4.44 2.72
C TYR A 58 -7.77 4.82 3.69
N TYR A 59 -7.97 4.63 4.99
CA TYR A 59 -6.97 5.01 6.00
C TYR A 59 -5.73 4.13 5.91
N ASP A 60 -5.89 2.84 5.65
CA ASP A 60 -4.77 1.90 5.46
C ASP A 60 -3.92 2.30 4.22
N CYS A 61 -4.59 2.68 3.11
CA CYS A 61 -3.88 3.19 1.92
C CYS A 61 -3.25 4.57 2.15
N LEU A 62 -3.90 5.46 2.92
CA LEU A 62 -3.38 6.77 3.26
C LEU A 62 -2.11 6.67 4.10
N GLU A 63 -2.08 5.73 5.05
CA GLU A 63 -0.91 5.44 5.85
C GLU A 63 0.27 5.00 4.98
N LEU A 64 0.04 4.08 4.03
CA LEU A 64 1.05 3.67 3.07
C LEU A 64 1.54 4.84 2.20
N PHE A 65 0.63 5.70 1.75
CA PHE A 65 0.95 6.89 0.95
C PHE A 65 1.86 7.86 1.70
N ILE A 66 1.53 8.14 2.96
CA ILE A 66 2.33 9.02 3.82
C ILE A 66 3.70 8.38 4.11
N GLN A 67 3.76 7.08 4.40
CA GLN A 67 5.01 6.37 4.63
C GLN A 67 5.93 6.40 3.41
N TYR A 68 5.36 6.23 2.21
CA TYR A 68 6.10 6.35 0.95
C TYR A 68 6.69 7.76 0.76
N GLY A 69 5.90 8.81 0.99
CA GLY A 69 6.38 10.19 0.95
C GLY A 69 7.57 10.42 1.88
N TYR A 70 7.46 10.01 3.15
CA TYR A 70 8.56 10.17 4.11
C TYR A 70 9.81 9.35 3.76
N ALA A 71 9.64 8.18 3.16
CA ALA A 71 10.77 7.33 2.80
C ALA A 71 11.60 7.91 1.63
N PHE A 72 10.94 8.57 0.67
CA PHE A 72 11.57 8.90 -0.61
C PHE A 72 11.72 10.40 -0.90
N LEU A 73 10.93 11.31 -0.32
CA LEU A 73 11.01 12.77 -0.64
C LEU A 73 12.38 13.40 -0.38
N PHE A 74 13.11 12.88 0.62
CA PHE A 74 14.41 13.42 1.07
C PHE A 74 15.49 12.34 1.14
N VAL A 75 15.41 11.33 0.27
CA VAL A 75 16.37 10.21 0.26
C VAL A 75 17.80 10.69 -0.03
N SER A 76 17.95 11.81 -0.76
CA SER A 76 19.26 12.44 -0.99
C SER A 76 19.96 12.91 0.30
N ILE A 77 19.20 13.29 1.35
CA ILE A 77 19.78 13.71 2.65
C ILE A 77 19.92 12.52 3.58
N TRP A 78 18.92 11.64 3.60
CA TRP A 78 18.91 10.45 4.45
C TRP A 78 18.71 9.19 3.59
N PRO A 79 19.81 8.53 3.16
CA PRO A 79 19.74 7.34 2.31
C PRO A 79 19.16 6.09 3.00
N TRP A 80 19.21 6.02 4.32
CA TRP A 80 18.73 4.86 5.10
C TRP A 80 17.21 4.83 5.31
N ALA A 81 16.48 5.87 4.93
CA ALA A 81 15.06 6.04 5.24
C ALA A 81 14.20 4.98 4.54
N PRO A 82 14.44 4.63 3.26
CA PRO A 82 13.74 3.53 2.59
C PRO A 82 13.96 2.17 3.27
N LEU A 83 15.16 1.90 3.78
CA LEU A 83 15.45 0.64 4.49
C LEU A 83 14.66 0.53 5.79
N VAL A 84 14.64 1.61 6.58
CA VAL A 84 13.83 1.66 7.82
C VAL A 84 12.35 1.53 7.49
N ALA A 85 11.88 2.20 6.44
CA ALA A 85 10.50 2.09 5.98
C ALA A 85 10.16 0.67 5.50
N ALA A 86 11.09 -0.04 4.84
CA ALA A 86 10.87 -1.40 4.37
C ALA A 86 10.74 -2.40 5.54
N ILE A 87 11.61 -2.29 6.55
CA ILE A 87 11.51 -3.09 7.79
C ILE A 87 10.16 -2.83 8.45
N ASN A 88 9.75 -1.57 8.50
CA ASN A 88 8.45 -1.21 9.02
C ASN A 88 7.30 -1.84 8.23
N SER A 89 7.32 -1.74 6.90
CA SER A 89 6.27 -2.34 6.05
C SER A 89 6.16 -3.86 6.22
N ILE A 90 7.27 -4.56 6.48
CA ILE A 90 7.24 -6.01 6.76
C ILE A 90 6.50 -6.31 8.07
N MET A 91 6.73 -5.49 9.10
CA MET A 91 6.03 -5.61 10.37
C MET A 91 4.55 -5.23 10.23
N GLU A 92 4.26 -4.15 9.51
CA GLU A 92 2.90 -3.64 9.28
C GLU A 92 1.99 -4.69 8.64
N VAL A 93 2.49 -5.43 7.64
CA VAL A 93 1.72 -6.53 7.01
C VAL A 93 1.21 -7.55 8.04
N ARG A 94 2.02 -7.86 9.05
CA ARG A 94 1.61 -8.80 10.11
C ARG A 94 0.62 -8.15 11.08
N MET A 95 0.83 -6.87 11.41
CA MET A 95 -0.05 -6.14 12.32
C MET A 95 -1.43 -5.89 11.70
N ASP A 96 -1.51 -5.54 10.43
CA ASP A 96 -2.78 -5.38 9.72
C ASP A 96 -3.54 -6.69 9.58
N ALA A 97 -2.83 -7.80 9.33
CA ALA A 97 -3.44 -9.13 9.35
C ALA A 97 -4.03 -9.46 10.74
N ALA A 98 -3.29 -9.18 11.81
CA ALA A 98 -3.77 -9.39 13.18
C ALA A 98 -4.97 -8.48 13.50
N LYS A 99 -4.92 -7.21 13.11
CA LYS A 99 -5.99 -6.22 13.26
C LYS A 99 -7.29 -6.71 12.62
N LEU A 100 -7.22 -7.28 11.41
CA LEU A 100 -8.38 -7.83 10.70
C LEU A 100 -8.94 -9.12 11.34
N VAL A 101 -8.08 -9.97 11.90
CA VAL A 101 -8.50 -11.26 12.48
C VAL A 101 -9.06 -11.10 13.90
N TYR A 102 -8.44 -10.26 14.73
CA TYR A 102 -8.74 -10.20 16.17
C TYR A 102 -9.53 -8.97 16.59
N CYS A 103 -9.44 -7.85 15.86
CA CYS A 103 -10.02 -6.58 16.30
C CYS A 103 -11.25 -6.14 15.49
N LYS A 104 -11.43 -6.69 14.28
CA LYS A 104 -12.49 -6.30 13.37
C LYS A 104 -13.48 -7.43 13.13
N ARG A 105 -14.74 -7.08 12.93
CA ARG A 105 -15.75 -8.01 12.38
C ARG A 105 -15.40 -8.33 10.94
N ARG A 106 -15.77 -9.54 10.49
CA ARG A 106 -15.58 -9.95 9.10
C ARG A 106 -16.26 -8.93 8.17
N PRO A 107 -15.50 -8.21 7.32
CA PRO A 107 -16.09 -7.27 6.39
C PRO A 107 -16.83 -8.02 5.28
N PHE A 108 -17.91 -7.42 4.78
CA PHE A 108 -18.58 -7.93 3.58
C PHE A 108 -17.69 -7.75 2.36
N GLN A 109 -17.61 -8.81 1.55
CA GLN A 109 -16.90 -8.75 0.27
C GLN A 109 -17.53 -7.69 -0.63
N LYS A 110 -16.75 -6.67 -0.99
CA LYS A 110 -17.13 -5.67 -1.98
C LYS A 110 -16.37 -5.98 -3.27
N SER A 111 -17.10 -6.37 -4.32
CA SER A 111 -16.49 -6.53 -5.65
C SER A 111 -16.17 -5.14 -6.22
N ARG A 112 -14.96 -4.64 -5.95
CA ARG A 112 -14.45 -3.40 -6.57
C ARG A 112 -13.41 -3.74 -7.61
N LYS A 113 -13.66 -3.33 -8.85
CA LYS A 113 -12.69 -3.42 -9.95
C LYS A 113 -11.61 -2.33 -9.90
N SER A 114 -11.77 -1.26 -9.11
CA SER A 114 -11.03 0.00 -9.37
C SER A 114 -10.68 0.91 -8.17
N ILE A 115 -10.80 0.51 -6.90
CA ILE A 115 -10.31 1.37 -5.78
C ILE A 115 -8.82 1.73 -5.98
N ASN A 116 -8.08 0.81 -6.60
CA ASN A 116 -6.65 0.96 -6.87
C ASN A 116 -6.33 2.09 -7.84
N ASN A 117 -7.23 2.47 -8.76
CA ASN A 117 -6.84 3.40 -9.84
C ASN A 117 -6.54 4.81 -9.31
N ALA A 118 -7.35 5.31 -8.37
CA ALA A 118 -7.11 6.62 -7.75
C ALA A 118 -5.80 6.63 -6.95
N TRP A 119 -5.57 5.58 -6.15
CA TRP A 119 -4.33 5.46 -5.37
C TRP A 119 -3.10 5.32 -6.24
N ILE A 120 -3.15 4.51 -7.30
CA ILE A 120 -2.06 4.38 -8.28
C ILE A 120 -1.72 5.76 -8.86
N LYS A 121 -2.72 6.54 -9.29
CA LYS A 121 -2.50 7.91 -9.76
C LYS A 121 -1.91 8.84 -8.70
N SER A 122 -2.34 8.73 -7.45
CA SER A 122 -1.74 9.49 -6.34
C SER A 122 -0.26 9.13 -6.15
N PHE A 123 0.10 7.85 -6.15
CA PHE A 123 1.48 7.39 -6.03
C PHE A 123 2.33 7.80 -7.24
N GLU A 124 1.79 7.77 -8.45
CA GLU A 124 2.46 8.28 -9.66
C GLU A 124 2.80 9.77 -9.51
N VAL A 125 1.82 10.60 -9.14
CA VAL A 125 2.04 12.05 -8.93
C VAL A 125 3.06 12.31 -7.84
N LEU A 126 2.95 11.60 -6.71
CA LEU A 126 3.91 11.73 -5.61
C LEU A 126 5.33 11.30 -6.04
N SER A 127 5.46 10.29 -6.90
CA SER A 127 6.76 9.84 -7.43
C SER A 127 7.44 10.92 -8.27
N ILE A 128 6.67 11.67 -9.08
CA ILE A 128 7.21 12.80 -9.84
C ILE A 128 7.70 13.91 -8.88
N ILE A 129 6.91 14.24 -7.87
CA ILE A 129 7.29 15.23 -6.84
C ILE A 129 8.56 14.80 -6.09
N ILE A 130 8.69 13.51 -5.79
CA ILE A 130 9.89 12.93 -5.16
C ILE A 130 11.13 13.15 -6.02
N VAL A 131 11.04 12.93 -7.34
CA VAL A 131 12.17 13.17 -8.25
C VAL A 131 12.60 14.63 -8.20
N ILE A 132 11.65 15.55 -8.40
CA ILE A 132 11.89 17.01 -8.37
C ILE A 132 12.53 17.42 -7.03
N SER A 133 11.96 16.97 -5.90
CA SER A 133 12.44 17.29 -4.55
C SER A 133 13.87 16.82 -4.31
N ASN A 134 14.22 15.61 -4.74
CA ASN A 134 15.58 15.10 -4.55
C ASN A 134 16.61 15.82 -5.42
N PHE A 135 16.29 16.18 -6.66
CA PHE A 135 17.19 16.96 -7.51
C PHE A 135 17.40 18.38 -6.98
N LEU A 136 16.33 19.03 -6.49
CA LEU A 136 16.43 20.32 -5.81
C LEU A 136 17.28 20.23 -4.53
N THR A 137 17.11 19.16 -3.77
CA THR A 137 17.89 18.95 -2.55
C THR A 137 19.37 18.71 -2.86
N LEU A 138 19.68 17.99 -3.96
CA LEU A 138 21.04 17.79 -4.43
C LEU A 138 21.70 19.12 -4.83
N GLU A 139 20.95 20.06 -5.42
CA GLU A 139 21.45 21.42 -5.70
C GLU A 139 21.95 22.11 -4.44
N LEU A 140 21.14 22.06 -3.38
CA LEU A 140 21.37 22.81 -2.16
C LEU A 140 22.47 22.22 -1.28
N VAL A 141 22.63 20.89 -1.31
CA VAL A 141 23.50 20.17 -0.36
C VAL A 141 24.87 19.80 -0.95
N SER A 142 24.99 19.67 -2.27
CA SER A 142 26.17 19.04 -2.87
C SER A 142 27.13 20.02 -3.55
N ASP A 143 28.30 20.25 -2.95
CA ASP A 143 29.41 21.00 -3.56
C ASP A 143 29.92 20.37 -4.87
N ARG A 144 29.63 19.07 -5.08
CA ARG A 144 29.98 18.36 -6.31
C ARG A 144 29.20 18.87 -7.51
N VAL A 145 27.97 19.33 -7.30
CA VAL A 145 27.16 19.88 -8.39
C VAL A 145 27.74 21.21 -8.88
N GLN A 146 28.27 22.01 -7.97
CA GLN A 146 28.98 23.24 -8.34
C GLN A 146 30.27 22.95 -9.12
N SER A 147 31.02 21.92 -8.71
CA SER A 147 32.21 21.47 -9.45
C SER A 147 31.86 20.99 -10.87
N LEU A 148 30.74 20.29 -11.02
CA LEU A 148 30.24 19.80 -12.31
C LEU A 148 29.75 20.95 -13.21
N SER A 149 29.07 21.94 -12.61
CA SER A 149 28.65 23.18 -13.28
C SER A 149 29.84 23.95 -13.87
N PHE A 150 30.95 24.03 -13.12
CA PHE A 150 32.19 24.63 -13.62
C PHE A 150 32.78 23.85 -14.80
N TYR A 151 32.80 22.51 -14.73
CA TYR A 151 33.30 21.67 -15.84
C TYR A 151 32.51 21.86 -17.14
N PHE A 152 31.18 21.96 -17.06
CA PHE A 152 30.32 22.14 -18.24
C PHE A 152 30.10 23.60 -18.67
N ASN A 153 30.65 24.58 -17.96
CA ASN A 153 30.41 26.01 -18.18
C ASN A 153 28.91 26.38 -18.22
N LEU A 154 28.08 25.74 -17.38
CA LEU A 154 26.65 26.00 -17.27
C LEU A 154 26.28 26.44 -15.86
N PRO A 155 25.29 27.33 -15.66
CA PRO A 155 24.80 27.65 -14.32
C PRO A 155 24.20 26.39 -13.66
N THR A 156 24.43 26.23 -12.35
CA THR A 156 24.02 25.05 -11.56
C THR A 156 22.56 24.68 -11.76
N PHE A 157 21.67 25.67 -11.70
CA PHE A 157 20.23 25.48 -11.88
C PHE A 157 19.88 24.84 -13.24
N LYS A 158 20.48 25.31 -14.34
CA LYS A 158 20.21 24.73 -15.67
C LYS A 158 20.73 23.30 -15.77
N LEU A 159 21.91 23.03 -15.22
CA LEU A 159 22.50 21.69 -15.25
C LEU A 159 21.57 20.69 -14.55
N ILE A 160 21.07 21.04 -13.36
CA ILE A 160 20.20 20.15 -12.58
C ILE A 160 18.88 19.91 -13.29
N VAL A 161 18.27 20.97 -13.83
CA VAL A 161 17.04 20.85 -14.61
C VAL A 161 17.25 19.92 -15.81
N TYR A 162 18.38 19.99 -16.52
CA TYR A 162 18.68 19.07 -17.61
C TYR A 162 18.82 17.62 -17.13
N VAL A 163 19.58 17.38 -16.06
CA VAL A 163 19.76 16.03 -15.50
C VAL A 163 18.43 15.45 -15.00
N GLU A 164 17.62 16.27 -14.34
CA GLU A 164 16.28 15.92 -13.87
C GLU A 164 15.37 15.52 -15.04
N HIS A 165 15.31 16.32 -16.10
CA HIS A 165 14.48 16.01 -17.27
C HIS A 165 14.95 14.76 -18.01
N ILE A 166 16.26 14.53 -18.10
CA ILE A 166 16.82 13.28 -18.66
C ILE A 166 16.36 12.09 -17.80
N PHE A 167 16.45 12.20 -16.48
CA PHE A 167 16.01 11.16 -15.56
C PHE A 167 14.51 10.87 -15.68
N LEU A 168 13.66 11.91 -15.69
CA LEU A 168 12.22 11.77 -15.88
C LEU A 168 11.87 11.16 -17.24
N THR A 169 12.61 11.51 -18.29
CA THR A 169 12.41 10.93 -19.63
C THR A 169 12.72 9.44 -19.63
N ILE A 170 13.80 9.01 -18.97
CA ILE A 170 14.14 7.59 -18.81
C ILE A 170 13.04 6.85 -18.05
N VAL A 171 12.53 7.43 -16.95
CA VAL A 171 11.42 6.85 -16.18
C VAL A 171 10.15 6.73 -17.02
N LEU A 172 9.83 7.74 -17.84
CA LEU A 172 8.68 7.72 -18.73
C LEU A 172 8.81 6.64 -19.81
N ILE A 173 10.00 6.52 -20.42
CA ILE A 173 10.30 5.44 -21.38
C ILE A 173 10.10 4.08 -20.72
N PHE A 174 10.62 3.89 -19.50
CA PHE A 174 10.45 2.64 -18.77
C PHE A 174 8.96 2.33 -18.52
N TRP A 175 8.19 3.33 -18.10
CA TRP A 175 6.75 3.22 -17.91
C TRP A 175 6.01 2.85 -19.20
N TYR A 176 6.44 3.40 -20.34
CA TYR A 176 5.87 3.06 -21.65
C TYR A 176 6.23 1.65 -22.12
N VAL A 177 7.46 1.19 -21.85
CA VAL A 177 7.97 -0.12 -22.29
C VAL A 177 7.37 -1.28 -21.49
N VAL A 178 7.12 -1.08 -20.19
CA VAL A 178 6.58 -2.13 -19.33
C VAL A 178 5.06 -2.23 -19.50
N PRO A 179 4.53 -3.34 -20.04
CA PRO A 179 3.09 -3.50 -20.23
C PRO A 179 2.37 -3.72 -18.89
N ASP A 180 1.25 -3.02 -18.68
CA ASP A 180 0.43 -3.13 -17.47
C ASP A 180 -0.10 -4.55 -17.19
N ILE A 181 -0.26 -5.37 -18.23
CA ILE A 181 -0.82 -6.72 -18.14
C ILE A 181 0.18 -7.73 -18.72
N PRO A 182 0.60 -8.74 -17.95
CA PRO A 182 1.50 -9.77 -18.45
C PRO A 182 0.80 -10.68 -19.49
N ARG A 183 1.60 -11.20 -20.43
CA ARG A 183 1.12 -12.00 -21.60
C ARG A 183 0.23 -13.18 -21.22
N ASP A 184 0.57 -13.90 -20.15
CA ASP A 184 -0.21 -15.08 -19.73
C ASP A 184 -1.63 -14.72 -19.28
N ILE A 185 -1.80 -13.53 -18.68
CA ILE A 185 -3.12 -13.04 -18.29
C ILE A 185 -3.90 -12.62 -19.54
N HIS A 186 -3.23 -12.03 -20.54
CA HIS A 186 -3.85 -11.68 -21.81
C HIS A 186 -4.45 -12.91 -22.52
N HIS A 187 -3.69 -14.01 -22.61
CA HIS A 187 -4.19 -15.27 -23.17
C HIS A 187 -5.38 -15.83 -22.38
N ARG A 188 -5.32 -15.80 -21.05
CA ARG A 188 -6.43 -16.25 -20.19
C ARG A 188 -7.69 -15.40 -20.34
N LEU A 189 -7.55 -14.08 -20.49
CA LEU A 189 -8.67 -13.17 -20.72
C LEU A 189 -9.29 -13.39 -22.09
N ASN A 190 -8.48 -13.55 -23.14
CA ASN A 190 -8.98 -13.83 -24.49
C ASN A 190 -9.70 -15.18 -24.54
N ARG A 191 -9.16 -16.20 -23.87
CA ARG A 191 -9.84 -17.51 -23.73
C ARG A 191 -11.19 -17.38 -23.02
N ARG A 192 -11.26 -16.62 -21.92
CA ARG A 192 -12.52 -16.38 -21.19
C ARG A 192 -13.55 -15.67 -22.08
N LYS A 193 -13.14 -14.63 -22.82
CA LYS A 193 -14.00 -13.92 -23.78
C LYS A 193 -14.51 -14.87 -24.86
N TYR A 194 -13.62 -15.65 -25.46
CA TYR A 194 -13.99 -16.63 -26.49
C TYR A 194 -15.03 -17.63 -25.98
N LEU A 195 -14.80 -18.22 -24.80
CA LEU A 195 -15.75 -19.17 -24.19
C LEU A 195 -17.11 -18.53 -23.93
N GLN A 196 -17.13 -17.29 -23.42
CA GLN A 196 -18.37 -16.53 -23.21
C GLN A 196 -19.14 -16.32 -24.52
N PHE A 197 -18.46 -15.91 -25.60
CA PHE A 197 -19.08 -15.77 -26.92
C PHE A 197 -19.64 -17.10 -27.44
N THR A 198 -18.93 -18.22 -27.23
CA THR A 198 -19.42 -19.53 -27.68
C THR A 198 -20.64 -20.00 -26.89
N THR A 199 -20.72 -19.78 -25.58
CA THR A 199 -21.92 -20.14 -24.79
C THR A 199 -23.13 -19.30 -25.17
N ILE A 200 -22.96 -17.98 -25.35
CA ILE A 200 -24.07 -17.09 -25.75
C ILE A 200 -24.64 -17.55 -27.11
N ASN A 201 -23.77 -17.81 -28.10
CA ASN A 201 -24.21 -18.28 -29.42
C ASN A 201 -24.88 -19.67 -29.37
N GLN A 202 -24.49 -20.54 -28.43
CA GLN A 202 -25.13 -21.85 -28.25
C GLN A 202 -26.50 -21.73 -27.59
N ASP A 203 -26.66 -20.81 -26.64
CA ASP A 203 -27.94 -20.51 -26.02
C ASP A 203 -28.91 -19.91 -27.06
N ASP A 204 -28.46 -18.95 -27.87
CA ASP A 204 -29.28 -18.35 -28.95
C ASP A 204 -29.76 -19.40 -29.97
N LYS A 205 -28.94 -20.42 -30.26
CA LYS A 205 -29.33 -21.54 -31.14
C LYS A 205 -30.28 -22.54 -30.49
N LYS A 206 -30.39 -22.58 -29.17
CA LYS A 206 -31.36 -23.43 -28.45
C LYS A 206 -32.75 -22.79 -28.35
N PHE A 207 -32.84 -21.46 -28.49
CA PHE A 207 -34.09 -20.71 -28.39
C PHE A 207 -34.76 -20.42 -29.74
N ASN A 208 -34.12 -20.74 -30.87
CA ASN A 208 -34.68 -20.73 -32.22
C ASN A 208 -34.92 -22.16 -32.72
#